data_AF-A0A6M3ZPS3-F1
#
_entry.id   AF-A0A6M3ZPS3-F1
#
_cell.length_a   1.000
_cell.length_b   1.000
_cell.length_c   1.000
_cell.angle_alpha   90.00
_cell.angle_beta   90.00
_cell.angle_gamma   90.00
#
_symmetry.space_group_name_H-M   'P 1'
#
loop_
_entity.id
_entity.type
_entity.pdbx_description
1 polymer ?
#
loop_
_entity_poly.entity_id
_entity_poly.type
_entity_poly.pdbx_seq_one_letter_code
_entity_poly.pdbx_strand_id
1 'polypeptide(L)'
;MADFGDVLALAQRSKVQAHYPLAILRARIFPSLWTHQYLILRKQGKAVAFINWAWLSEELSERYRHSQCYIAPEQWNSGHCLWFMEMLGSEYLGELLLGLRKIIPRDTLAHWHEIKEIGAHSGRVRTASFGPFPKSTE
;
A
#
# COMPACT_ATOMS: atom_id res chain seq x y z
N MET A 1 17.16 -3.16 -6.10
CA MET A 1 16.51 -3.92 -7.20
C MET A 1 16.06 -5.33 -6.80
N ALA A 2 16.72 -6.04 -5.87
CA ALA A 2 16.29 -7.38 -5.41
C ALA A 2 14.85 -7.40 -4.85
N ASP A 3 14.47 -6.37 -4.09
CA ASP A 3 13.13 -6.26 -3.49
C ASP A 3 11.99 -6.26 -4.51
N PHE A 4 12.20 -5.74 -5.73
CA PHE A 4 11.13 -5.74 -6.74
C PHE A 4 10.74 -7.16 -7.16
N GLY A 5 11.73 -8.05 -7.34
CA GLY A 5 11.48 -9.45 -7.68
C GLY A 5 10.71 -10.17 -6.57
N ASP A 6 11.07 -9.93 -5.31
CA ASP A 6 10.36 -10.49 -4.16
C ASP A 6 8.91 -10.00 -4.06
N VAL A 7 8.68 -8.71 -4.30
CA VAL A 7 7.32 -8.14 -4.29
C VAL A 7 6.48 -8.70 -5.45
N LEU A 8 7.05 -8.88 -6.64
CA LEU A 8 6.34 -9.52 -7.75
C LEU A 8 6.00 -10.99 -7.43
N ALA A 9 6.90 -11.72 -6.76
CA ALA A 9 6.62 -13.09 -6.33
C ALA A 9 5.50 -13.16 -5.29
N LEU A 10 5.38 -12.15 -4.41
CA LEU A 10 4.24 -12.00 -3.50
C LEU A 10 2.95 -11.66 -4.28
N ALA A 11 3.02 -10.75 -5.26
CA ALA A 11 1.88 -10.35 -6.07
C ALA A 11 1.29 -11.53 -6.87
N GLN A 12 2.15 -12.37 -7.45
CA GLN A 12 1.76 -13.58 -8.18
C GLN A 12 1.03 -14.61 -7.30
N ARG A 13 1.28 -14.63 -5.99
CA ARG A 13 0.61 -15.53 -5.04
C ARG A 13 -0.70 -14.94 -4.50
N SER A 14 -0.96 -13.65 -4.72
CA SER A 14 -2.17 -12.98 -4.27
C SER A 14 -3.36 -13.35 -5.16
N LYS A 15 -4.54 -13.51 -4.56
CA LYS A 15 -5.79 -13.78 -5.29
C LYS A 15 -6.15 -12.65 -6.27
N VAL A 16 -5.84 -11.39 -5.91
CA VAL A 16 -6.23 -10.22 -6.70
C VAL A 16 -5.08 -9.77 -7.62
N GLN A 17 -3.93 -9.41 -7.04
CA GLN A 17 -2.82 -8.81 -7.77
C GLN A 17 -2.18 -9.73 -8.81
N ALA A 18 -2.34 -11.06 -8.73
CA ALA A 18 -1.86 -11.99 -9.76
C ALA A 18 -2.50 -11.74 -11.13
N HIS A 19 -3.66 -11.09 -11.17
CA HIS A 19 -4.40 -10.78 -12.40
C HIS A 19 -4.10 -9.38 -12.95
N TYR A 20 -3.29 -8.58 -12.26
CA TYR A 20 -2.96 -7.25 -12.73
C TYR A 20 -1.94 -7.31 -13.88
N PRO A 21 -2.11 -6.46 -14.93
CA PRO A 21 -1.05 -6.26 -15.89
C PRO A 21 0.24 -5.81 -15.20
N LEU A 22 1.40 -6.33 -15.64
CA LEU A 22 2.70 -5.96 -15.07
C LEU A 22 2.94 -4.45 -15.08
N ALA A 23 2.43 -3.75 -16.10
CA ALA A 23 2.53 -2.29 -16.18
C ALA A 23 1.85 -1.59 -14.99
N ILE A 24 0.72 -2.11 -14.51
CA ILE A 24 0.00 -1.59 -13.34
C ILE A 24 0.79 -1.87 -12.06
N LEU A 25 1.28 -3.10 -11.89
CA LEU A 25 2.14 -3.45 -10.74
C LEU A 25 3.38 -2.57 -10.70
N ARG A 26 4.05 -2.36 -11.84
CA ARG A 26 5.22 -1.48 -11.94
C ARG A 26 4.85 -0.04 -11.55
N ALA A 27 3.75 0.51 -12.05
CA ALA A 27 3.30 1.86 -11.73
C ALA A 27 2.96 2.03 -10.24
N ARG A 28 2.42 0.99 -9.59
CA ARG A 28 1.99 1.03 -8.18
C ARG A 28 3.07 0.60 -7.18
N ILE A 29 4.13 -0.07 -7.60
CA ILE A 29 5.19 -0.57 -6.71
C ILE A 29 6.51 0.17 -6.92
N PHE A 30 6.92 0.39 -8.16
CA PHE A 30 8.26 0.88 -8.44
C PHE A 30 8.57 2.25 -7.81
N PRO A 31 7.64 3.22 -7.79
CA PRO A 31 7.93 4.51 -7.17
C PRO A 31 8.22 4.40 -5.66
N SER A 32 7.55 3.51 -4.92
CA SER A 32 7.83 3.33 -3.49
C SER A 32 9.23 2.81 -3.23
N LEU A 33 9.76 1.98 -4.14
CA LEU A 33 11.13 1.46 -4.03
C LEU A 33 12.16 2.59 -4.20
N TRP A 34 11.85 3.57 -5.05
CA TRP A 34 12.69 4.76 -5.26
C TRP A 34 12.61 5.73 -4.08
N THR A 35 11.40 5.94 -3.54
CA THR A 35 11.17 6.90 -2.45
C THR A 35 11.37 6.30 -1.06
N HIS A 36 11.72 5.00 -0.97
CA HIS A 36 11.80 4.24 0.28
C HIS A 36 10.49 4.25 1.10
N GLN A 37 9.35 4.42 0.44
CA GLN A 37 8.02 4.43 1.07
C GLN A 37 7.36 3.05 1.05
N TYR A 38 8.07 2.06 1.60
CA TYR A 38 7.59 0.69 1.68
C TYR A 38 8.12 -0.05 2.90
N LEU A 39 7.47 -1.16 3.24
CA LEU A 39 7.92 -2.10 4.25
C LEU A 39 7.75 -3.53 3.71
N ILE A 40 8.83 -4.31 3.76
CA ILE A 40 8.80 -5.76 3.48
C ILE A 40 9.03 -6.50 4.78
N LEU A 41 8.12 -7.40 5.12
CA LEU A 41 8.35 -8.37 6.18
C LEU A 41 9.05 -9.59 5.58
N ARG A 42 10.15 -10.01 6.22
CA ARG A 42 10.90 -11.21 5.84
C ARG A 42 10.90 -12.24 6.95
N LYS A 43 10.71 -13.52 6.59
CA LYS A 43 10.86 -14.68 7.49
C LYS A 43 11.85 -15.64 6.86
N GLN A 44 12.87 -16.04 7.62
CA GLN A 44 13.94 -16.93 7.13
C GLN A 44 14.56 -16.43 5.79
N GLY A 45 14.77 -15.12 5.69
CA GLY A 45 15.32 -14.46 4.49
C GLY A 45 14.33 -14.24 3.33
N LYS A 46 13.15 -14.85 3.34
CA LYS A 46 12.14 -14.73 2.27
C LYS A 46 11.13 -13.64 2.57
N ALA A 47 10.76 -12.85 1.57
CA ALA A 47 9.66 -11.90 1.69
C ALA A 47 8.33 -12.65 1.88
N VAL A 48 7.55 -12.25 2.89
CA VAL A 48 6.26 -12.87 3.21
C VAL A 48 5.11 -11.88 3.17
N ALA A 49 5.38 -10.58 3.34
CA ALA A 49 4.40 -9.52 3.16
C ALA A 49 5.06 -8.22 2.72
N PHE A 50 4.28 -7.40 2.05
CA PHE A 50 4.70 -6.11 1.53
C PHE A 50 3.57 -5.10 1.64
N ILE A 51 3.94 -3.88 1.98
CA ILE A 51 3.07 -2.71 1.86
C ILE A 51 3.88 -1.54 1.38
N ASN A 52 3.25 -0.69 0.60
CA ASN A 52 3.81 0.60 0.26
C ASN A 52 2.77 1.70 0.36
N TRP A 53 3.27 2.93 0.39
CA TRP A 53 2.43 4.10 0.54
C TRP A 53 2.93 5.29 -0.27
N ALA A 54 2.01 6.21 -0.55
CA ALA A 54 2.29 7.51 -1.08
C ALA A 54 1.76 8.60 -0.14
N TRP A 55 2.47 9.72 -0.07
CA TRP A 55 2.04 10.95 0.57
C TRP A 55 1.63 11.94 -0.51
N LEU A 56 0.33 12.05 -0.75
CA LEU A 56 -0.20 12.86 -1.85
C LEU A 56 -0.57 14.27 -1.38
N SER A 57 -0.57 15.22 -2.31
CA SER A 57 -1.23 16.51 -2.09
C SER A 57 -2.75 16.30 -2.01
N GLU A 58 -3.48 17.24 -1.42
CA GLU A 58 -4.94 17.16 -1.30
C GLU A 58 -5.62 17.02 -2.67
N GLU A 59 -5.21 17.82 -3.65
CA GLU A 59 -5.75 17.77 -5.01
C GLU A 59 -5.53 16.39 -5.67
N LEU A 60 -4.32 15.85 -5.55
CA LEU A 60 -3.99 14.54 -6.14
C LEU A 60 -4.65 13.39 -5.38
N SER A 61 -4.75 13.50 -4.05
CA SER A 61 -5.49 12.57 -3.20
C SER A 61 -6.96 12.48 -3.62
N GLU A 62 -7.61 13.63 -3.85
CA GLU A 62 -9.00 13.67 -4.27
C GLU A 62 -9.19 13.12 -5.68
N ARG A 63 -8.29 13.48 -6.62
CA ARG A 63 -8.33 12.89 -7.98
C ARG A 63 -8.13 11.37 -7.94
N TYR A 64 -7.17 10.89 -7.15
CA TYR A 64 -6.86 9.46 -7.02
C TYR A 64 -7.99 8.67 -6.34
N ARG A 65 -8.70 9.30 -5.39
CA ARG A 65 -9.90 8.74 -4.74
C ARG A 65 -10.97 8.33 -5.74
N HIS A 66 -11.20 9.14 -6.77
CA HIS A 66 -12.27 8.89 -7.75
C HIS A 66 -11.84 8.04 -8.94
N SER A 67 -10.60 8.22 -9.40
CA SER A 67 -10.17 7.69 -10.71
C SER A 67 -9.14 6.58 -10.66
N GLN A 68 -8.49 6.35 -9.50
CA GLN A 68 -7.27 5.53 -9.43
C GLN A 68 -6.23 5.93 -10.50
N CYS A 69 -6.15 7.22 -10.83
CA CYS A 69 -5.26 7.72 -11.87
C CYS A 69 -3.81 7.32 -11.63
N TYR A 70 -3.03 7.29 -12.71
CA TYR A 70 -1.58 7.17 -12.61
C TYR A 70 -1.00 8.30 -11.74
N ILE A 71 -0.09 7.94 -10.83
CA ILE A 71 0.67 8.87 -10.00
C ILE A 71 2.12 8.80 -10.47
N ALA A 72 2.64 9.94 -10.97
CA ALA A 72 4.02 10.03 -11.40
C ALA A 72 4.97 9.80 -10.20
N PRO A 73 6.14 9.17 -10.39
CA PRO A 73 7.04 8.83 -9.29
C PRO A 73 7.42 10.03 -8.41
N GLU A 74 7.57 11.21 -9.00
CA GLU A 74 7.94 12.45 -8.32
C GLU A 74 6.80 12.97 -7.43
N GLN A 75 5.56 12.52 -7.66
CA GLN A 75 4.37 12.93 -6.90
C GLN A 75 4.04 11.99 -5.74
N TRP A 76 4.81 10.92 -5.54
CA TRP A 76 4.60 9.97 -4.44
C TRP A 76 4.85 10.55 -3.05
N ASN A 77 5.51 11.71 -2.97
CA ASN A 77 5.77 12.44 -1.74
C ASN A 77 5.43 13.93 -1.90
N SER A 78 4.27 14.24 -2.47
CA SER A 78 3.85 15.59 -2.82
C SER A 78 3.00 16.29 -1.74
N GLY A 79 2.79 15.68 -0.58
CA GLY A 79 1.92 16.24 0.46
C GLY A 79 1.86 15.42 1.74
N HIS A 80 0.68 15.37 2.36
CA HIS A 80 0.48 14.77 3.68
C HIS A 80 -0.71 13.78 3.72
N CYS A 81 -1.42 13.56 2.60
CA CYS A 81 -2.50 12.58 2.54
C CYS A 81 -1.91 11.18 2.34
N LEU A 82 -2.06 10.31 3.34
CA LEU A 82 -1.53 8.94 3.28
C LEU A 82 -2.41 8.01 2.44
N TRP A 83 -1.81 7.38 1.44
CA TRP A 83 -2.44 6.32 0.65
C TRP A 83 -1.64 5.04 0.70
N PHE A 84 -2.25 3.93 1.12
CA PHE A 84 -1.68 2.60 0.89
C PHE A 84 -1.99 2.17 -0.54
N MET A 85 -0.91 1.92 -1.31
CA MET A 85 -1.01 1.70 -2.75
C MET A 85 -1.20 0.22 -3.08
N GLU A 86 -0.40 -0.65 -2.45
CA GLU A 86 -0.53 -2.10 -2.52
C GLU A 86 -0.27 -2.75 -1.16
N MET A 87 -1.00 -3.82 -0.88
CA MET A 87 -0.88 -4.67 0.31
C MET A 87 -0.86 -6.13 -0.12
N LEU A 88 0.21 -6.84 0.24
CA LEU A 88 0.44 -8.24 -0.12
C LEU A 88 0.83 -9.06 1.12
N GLY A 89 0.49 -10.35 1.11
CA GLY A 89 0.75 -11.25 2.25
C GLY A 89 -0.21 -10.99 3.41
N SER A 90 -1.52 -11.05 3.14
CA SER A 90 -2.60 -10.73 4.08
C SER A 90 -2.49 -11.49 5.41
N GLU A 91 -1.93 -12.69 5.39
CA GLU A 91 -1.71 -13.54 6.56
C GLU A 91 -0.70 -12.93 7.55
N TYR A 92 0.17 -12.02 7.10
CA TYR A 92 1.11 -11.29 7.96
C TYR A 92 0.77 -9.80 8.10
N LEU A 93 -0.42 -9.36 7.65
CA LEU A 93 -0.81 -7.96 7.67
C LEU A 93 -0.71 -7.35 9.08
N GLY A 94 -1.10 -8.08 10.13
CA GLY A 94 -1.00 -7.60 11.51
C GLY A 94 0.42 -7.22 11.94
N GLU A 95 1.41 -8.06 11.64
CA GLU A 95 2.83 -7.80 11.96
C GLU A 95 3.39 -6.64 11.13
N LEU A 96 2.98 -6.56 9.88
CA LEU A 96 3.36 -5.48 8.99
C LEU A 96 2.76 -4.12 9.44
N LEU A 97 1.49 -4.10 9.86
CA LEU A 97 0.86 -2.89 10.44
C LEU A 97 1.55 -2.49 11.77
N LEU A 98 1.99 -3.45 12.58
CA LEU A 98 2.80 -3.16 13.78
C LEU A 98 4.14 -2.51 13.42
N GLY A 99 4.79 -2.96 12.34
CA GLY A 99 6.00 -2.33 11.82
C GLY A 99 5.74 -0.89 11.35
N LEU A 100 4.67 -0.68 10.58
CA LEU A 100 4.29 0.65 10.07
C LEU A 100 4.01 1.67 11.18
N ARG A 101 3.53 1.25 12.37
CA ARG A 101 3.33 2.15 13.53
C ARG A 101 4.60 2.86 14.01
N LYS A 102 5.77 2.38 13.60
CA LYS A 102 7.07 3.02 13.90
C LYS A 102 7.49 4.03 12.83
N ILE A 103 6.83 4.01 11.67
CA ILE A 103 7.22 4.75 10.46
C ILE A 103 6.22 5.87 10.18
N ILE A 104 4.94 5.55 10.22
CA ILE A 104 3.86 6.48 9.90
C ILE A 104 3.51 7.31 11.13
N PRO A 105 3.39 8.65 11.01
CA PRO A 105 2.96 9.51 12.11
C PRO A 105 1.63 9.07 12.72
N ARG A 106 1.50 9.25 14.04
CA ARG A 106 0.27 8.91 14.77
C ARG A 106 -0.89 9.76 14.28
N ASP A 107 -2.10 9.20 14.40
CA ASP A 107 -3.37 9.85 14.03
C ASP A 107 -3.47 10.25 12.55
N THR A 108 -2.59 9.70 11.71
CA THR A 108 -2.66 9.89 10.26
C THR A 108 -3.88 9.17 9.71
N LEU A 109 -4.75 9.89 9.01
CA LEU A 109 -5.84 9.27 8.26
C LEU A 109 -5.27 8.59 7.02
N ALA A 110 -5.34 7.25 6.98
CA ALA A 110 -4.90 6.46 5.86
C ALA A 110 -6.06 6.17 4.91
N HIS A 111 -5.78 6.17 3.61
CA HIS A 111 -6.72 5.85 2.54
C HIS A 111 -6.23 4.65 1.72
N TRP A 112 -7.14 3.81 1.22
CA TRP A 112 -6.82 2.77 0.25
C TRP A 112 -8.03 2.37 -0.59
N HIS A 113 -7.77 1.72 -1.71
CA HIS A 113 -8.80 1.11 -2.54
C HIS A 113 -8.95 -0.37 -2.20
N GLU A 114 -10.12 -0.77 -1.71
CA GLU A 114 -10.44 -2.18 -1.47
C GLU A 114 -11.06 -2.78 -2.74
N ILE A 115 -10.37 -3.75 -3.33
CA ILE A 115 -10.83 -4.48 -4.52
C ILE A 115 -11.33 -5.85 -4.07
N LYS A 116 -12.64 -6.09 -4.22
CA LYS A 116 -13.29 -7.34 -3.81
C LYS A 116 -13.45 -8.36 -4.93
N GLU A 117 -13.40 -7.89 -6.18
CA GLU A 117 -13.61 -8.72 -7.36
C GLU A 117 -12.46 -8.57 -8.36
N ILE A 118 -12.04 -9.71 -8.91
CA ILE A 118 -11.01 -9.78 -9.95
C ILE A 118 -11.56 -9.10 -11.21
N GLY A 119 -10.85 -8.10 -11.73
CA GLY A 119 -11.27 -7.34 -12.92
C GLY A 119 -12.12 -6.10 -12.63
N ALA A 120 -12.43 -5.80 -11.37
CA ALA A 120 -13.11 -4.55 -11.03
C ALA A 120 -12.22 -3.33 -11.40
N HIS A 121 -12.78 -2.42 -12.19
CA HIS A 121 -12.09 -1.20 -12.64
C HIS A 121 -11.91 -0.15 -11.52
N SER A 122 -12.60 -0.31 -10.38
CA SER A 122 -12.48 0.56 -9.22
C SER A 122 -12.77 -0.20 -7.92
N GLY A 123 -11.92 -0.02 -6.92
CA GLY A 123 -12.16 -0.49 -5.56
C GLY A 123 -13.00 0.50 -4.77
N ARG A 124 -13.62 0.04 -3.68
CA ARG A 124 -14.28 0.94 -2.73
C ARG A 124 -13.20 1.64 -1.91
N VAL A 125 -13.25 2.97 -1.85
CA VAL A 125 -12.34 3.72 -0.99
C VAL A 125 -12.64 3.41 0.47
N ARG A 126 -11.58 3.12 1.21
CA ARG A 126 -11.59 2.91 2.65
C ARG A 126 -10.69 3.92 3.32
N THR A 127 -11.06 4.25 4.54
CA THR A 127 -10.31 5.18 5.37
C THR A 127 -10.23 4.66 6.80
N ALA A 128 -9.08 4.77 7.43
CA ALA A 128 -8.91 4.44 8.84
C ALA A 128 -7.85 5.34 9.46
N SER A 129 -8.05 5.74 10.72
CA SER A 129 -7.00 6.40 11.47
C SER A 129 -5.89 5.39 11.78
N PHE A 130 -4.65 5.75 11.48
CA PHE A 130 -3.49 4.96 11.83
C PHE A 130 -3.04 5.31 13.26
N GLY A 131 -3.74 4.73 14.25
CA GLY A 131 -3.48 4.87 15.70
C GLY A 131 -4.76 5.10 16.53
N PRO A 132 -4.68 5.02 17.87
CA PRO A 132 -4.40 3.81 18.65
C PRO A 132 -5.59 2.79 18.62
N PHE A 133 -5.38 1.56 19.15
CA PHE A 133 -6.47 0.60 19.41
C PHE A 133 -7.55 1.26 20.30
N PRO A 134 -8.84 0.86 20.18
CA PRO A 134 -9.86 1.24 21.16
C PRO A 134 -9.34 0.93 22.56
N LYS A 135 -9.61 1.83 23.52
CA LYS A 135 -9.37 1.56 24.94
C LYS A 135 -9.89 0.15 25.22
N SER A 136 -9.04 -0.70 25.78
CA SER A 136 -9.48 -1.94 26.40
C SER A 136 -10.63 -1.58 27.33
N THR A 137 -11.84 -2.01 26.97
CA THR A 137 -12.95 -2.07 27.91
C THR A 137 -12.50 -3.01 29.02
N GLU A 138 -12.36 -2.46 30.22
CA GLU A 138 -12.27 -3.20 31.48
C GLU A 138 -13.42 -4.21 31.61
#